data_AF-A0AAV2IK17-F1
#
_entry.id   AF-A0AAV2IK17-F1
#
_cell.length_a   1.000
_cell.length_b   1.000
_cell.length_c   1.000
_cell.angle_alpha   90.00
_cell.angle_beta   90.00
_cell.angle_gamma   90.00
#
_symmetry.space_group_name_H-M   'P 1'
#
loop_
_entity.id
_entity.type
_entity.pdbx_description
1 polymer ?
#
loop_
_entity_poly.entity_id
_entity_poly.type
_entity_poly.pdbx_seq_one_letter_code
_entity_poly.pdbx_strand_id
1 'polypeptide(L)'
;MSNHLLRAGLRAAVVPQRMISSSAVYSKNIVLDQKLRDEIHPKIGNREIVGFGINGMATYVDRCEFPCPAIRFKEDTPDVIKLRELEKGDWKKLKLEDKKALYRASFCQTFSEINAPTGDWKSLVSTVIFGLAATGWIMFFVRKFVYPPPAKSLTIEWQEASLQRMLDQGQGIVSGVSSKWDYDKLEWKK
;
A
#
# COMPACT_ATOMS: atom_id res chain seq x y z
N MET A 1 -8.19 -26.30 -59.21
CA MET A 1 -7.17 -26.67 -58.20
C MET A 1 -6.03 -25.68 -58.37
N SER A 2 -6.07 -24.56 -57.64
CA SER A 2 -5.15 -24.24 -56.52
C SER A 2 -3.68 -24.15 -57.00
N ASN A 3 -2.94 -23.07 -56.80
CA ASN A 3 -2.62 -22.44 -55.52
C ASN A 3 -2.23 -20.96 -55.70
N HIS A 4 -2.96 -20.06 -55.04
CA HIS A 4 -2.51 -18.71 -54.70
C HIS A 4 -1.72 -18.78 -53.39
N LEU A 5 -0.40 -18.91 -53.46
CA LEU A 5 0.48 -18.85 -52.28
C LEU A 5 1.81 -18.18 -52.61
N LEU A 6 1.81 -16.90 -52.98
CA LEU A 6 3.05 -16.11 -53.07
C LEU A 6 2.85 -14.58 -53.01
N ARG A 7 1.86 -14.10 -52.25
CA ARG A 7 1.74 -12.66 -51.92
C ARG A 7 1.27 -12.45 -50.48
N ALA A 8 2.18 -12.68 -49.53
CA ALA A 8 2.01 -12.26 -48.14
C ALA A 8 3.34 -11.78 -47.50
N GLY A 9 4.25 -11.23 -48.31
CA GLY A 9 5.59 -10.81 -47.89
C GLY A 9 5.80 -9.30 -47.71
N LEU A 10 4.74 -8.49 -47.60
CA LEU A 10 4.86 -7.03 -47.44
C LEU A 10 3.74 -6.49 -46.54
N ARG A 11 3.75 -6.82 -45.25
CA ARG A 11 3.06 -6.03 -44.23
C ARG A 11 3.94 -5.89 -42.99
N ALA A 12 4.68 -4.78 -42.99
CA ALA A 12 5.09 -3.99 -41.85
C ALA A 12 5.40 -4.74 -40.54
N ALA A 13 6.66 -5.07 -40.34
CA ALA A 13 7.23 -5.23 -39.01
C ALA A 13 8.54 -4.44 -38.93
N VAL A 14 8.41 -3.11 -38.95
CA VAL A 14 9.41 -2.23 -38.34
C VAL A 14 8.76 -1.74 -37.05
N VAL A 15 9.10 -2.39 -35.94
CA VAL A 15 8.78 -1.89 -34.60
C VAL A 15 9.86 -0.84 -34.29
N PRO A 16 9.56 0.46 -34.28
CA PRO A 16 10.57 1.43 -33.86
C PRO A 16 10.81 1.28 -32.36
N GLN A 17 12.08 1.04 -32.00
CA GLN A 17 12.58 1.17 -30.64
C GLN A 17 12.19 2.54 -30.06
N ARG A 18 11.73 2.52 -28.81
CA ARG A 18 11.39 3.70 -28.00
C ARG A 18 12.54 4.72 -28.03
N MET A 19 12.27 5.90 -28.58
CA MET A 19 12.97 7.13 -28.23
C MET A 19 11.94 8.16 -27.81
N ILE A 20 12.28 8.92 -26.76
CA ILE A 20 11.50 10.03 -26.24
C ILE A 20 11.26 11.02 -27.40
N SER A 21 10.03 11.08 -27.90
CA SER A 21 9.67 11.91 -29.06
C SER A 21 9.26 13.31 -28.60
N SER A 22 9.89 14.33 -29.16
CA SER A 22 9.55 15.76 -29.01
C SER A 22 8.48 16.23 -30.01
N SER A 23 7.84 15.31 -30.74
CA SER A 23 6.71 15.65 -31.62
C SER A 23 5.48 16.00 -30.80
N ALA A 24 4.74 17.04 -31.20
CA ALA A 24 3.43 17.35 -30.64
C ALA A 24 2.56 16.08 -30.58
N VAL A 25 1.82 15.90 -29.48
CA VAL A 25 0.92 14.75 -29.26
C VAL A 25 0.06 14.59 -30.50
N TYR A 26 0.35 13.56 -31.29
CA TYR A 26 -0.38 13.24 -32.50
C TYR A 26 -1.82 12.91 -32.09
N SER A 27 -2.73 13.86 -32.29
CA SER A 27 -4.17 13.68 -32.13
C SER A 27 -4.68 12.79 -33.27
N LYS A 28 -4.32 11.51 -33.24
CA LYS A 28 -5.28 10.53 -33.72
C LYS A 28 -6.24 10.33 -32.57
N ASN A 29 -7.48 10.80 -32.73
CA ASN A 29 -8.60 10.21 -32.01
C ASN A 29 -8.36 8.69 -32.03
N ILE A 30 -8.23 8.06 -30.87
CA ILE A 30 -8.05 6.62 -30.79
C ILE A 30 -9.36 6.04 -31.34
N VAL A 31 -9.38 5.70 -32.63
CA VAL A 31 -10.53 5.05 -33.25
C VAL A 31 -10.49 3.62 -32.78
N LEU A 32 -11.10 3.37 -31.63
CA LEU A 32 -11.31 2.02 -31.11
C LEU A 32 -12.17 1.26 -32.11
N ASP A 33 -11.71 0.06 -32.48
CA ASP A 33 -12.47 -0.86 -33.32
C ASP A 33 -13.85 -1.12 -32.68
N GLN A 34 -14.89 -1.30 -33.49
CA GLN A 34 -16.26 -1.39 -33.01
C GLN A 34 -16.43 -2.53 -32.00
N LYS A 35 -15.78 -3.68 -32.26
CA LYS A 35 -15.78 -4.83 -31.36
C LYS A 35 -15.22 -4.51 -29.97
N LEU A 36 -14.16 -3.72 -29.93
CA LEU A 36 -13.47 -3.36 -28.70
C LEU A 36 -14.26 -2.27 -27.94
N ARG A 37 -14.97 -1.39 -28.66
CA ARG A 37 -15.97 -0.49 -28.07
C ARG A 37 -17.10 -1.27 -27.40
N ASP A 38 -17.66 -2.26 -28.08
CA ASP A 38 -18.75 -3.09 -27.57
C ASP A 38 -18.34 -3.90 -26.33
N GLU A 39 -17.06 -4.26 -26.21
CA GLU A 39 -16.52 -4.93 -25.01
C GLU A 39 -16.29 -3.97 -23.83
N ILE A 40 -15.84 -2.74 -24.11
CA ILE A 40 -15.43 -1.78 -23.08
C ILE A 40 -16.62 -0.99 -22.54
N HIS A 41 -17.50 -0.46 -23.40
CA HIS A 41 -18.60 0.43 -23.01
C HIS A 41 -19.54 -0.15 -21.94
N PRO A 42 -19.88 -1.45 -21.93
CA PRO A 42 -20.69 -2.02 -20.84
C PRO A 42 -20.07 -1.86 -19.45
N LYS A 43 -18.73 -1.79 -19.35
CA LYS A 43 -18.01 -1.68 -18.07
C LYS A 43 -17.82 -0.22 -17.63
N ILE A 44 -17.66 0.69 -18.58
CA ILE A 44 -17.37 2.11 -18.31
C ILE A 44 -18.60 3.02 -18.40
N GLY A 45 -19.70 2.54 -18.99
CA GLY A 45 -20.88 3.34 -19.31
C GLY A 45 -20.62 4.33 -20.45
N ASN A 46 -21.20 5.51 -20.33
CA ASN A 46 -21.08 6.62 -21.30
C ASN A 46 -19.88 7.53 -21.03
N ARG A 47 -18.82 7.01 -20.41
CA ARG A 47 -17.60 7.78 -20.12
C ARG A 47 -16.69 7.83 -21.33
N GLU A 48 -16.09 9.00 -21.55
CA GLU A 48 -15.11 9.20 -22.61
C GLU A 48 -13.78 8.48 -22.29
N ILE A 49 -13.24 7.79 -23.29
CA ILE A 49 -11.89 7.20 -23.27
C ILE A 49 -10.91 8.23 -23.82
N VAL A 50 -10.00 8.70 -22.98
CA VAL A 50 -9.09 9.83 -23.26
C VAL A 50 -7.66 9.35 -23.53
N GLY A 51 -7.28 8.18 -23.03
CA GLY A 51 -5.92 7.68 -23.16
C GLY A 51 -5.81 6.16 -23.07
N PHE A 52 -4.57 5.69 -23.16
CA PHE A 52 -4.26 4.25 -23.15
C PHE A 52 -4.38 3.61 -21.74
N GLY A 53 -4.23 4.40 -20.68
CA GLY A 53 -4.24 3.89 -19.31
C GLY A 53 -2.96 3.13 -18.93
N ILE A 54 -3.00 2.50 -17.76
CA ILE A 54 -1.84 1.79 -17.18
C ILE A 54 -1.55 0.48 -17.92
N ASN A 55 -2.60 -0.28 -18.25
CA ASN A 55 -2.50 -1.64 -18.81
C ASN A 55 -3.14 -1.76 -20.21
N GLY A 56 -3.40 -0.65 -20.89
CA GLY A 56 -4.15 -0.65 -22.16
C GLY A 56 -5.66 -0.87 -22.00
N MET A 57 -6.16 -0.92 -20.75
CA MET A 57 -7.58 -1.02 -20.44
C MET A 57 -8.17 0.35 -20.10
N ALA A 58 -9.42 0.57 -20.51
CA ALA A 58 -10.20 1.75 -20.21
C ALA A 58 -10.69 1.74 -18.75
N THR A 59 -9.78 1.93 -17.79
CA THR A 59 -10.09 1.94 -16.36
C THR A 59 -9.75 3.30 -15.74
N TYR A 60 -10.63 3.75 -14.84
CA TYR A 60 -10.39 4.94 -14.03
C TYR A 60 -9.64 4.56 -12.75
N VAL A 61 -8.56 5.25 -12.43
CA VAL A 61 -7.81 5.07 -11.18
C VAL A 61 -7.20 6.40 -10.75
N ASP A 62 -7.40 6.79 -9.50
CA ASP A 62 -6.71 7.92 -8.87
C ASP A 62 -5.41 7.43 -8.22
N ARG A 63 -4.28 7.65 -8.89
CA ARG A 63 -2.94 7.31 -8.38
C ARG A 63 -1.95 8.42 -8.69
N CYS A 64 -1.06 8.69 -7.73
CA CYS A 64 -0.01 9.69 -7.90
C CYS A 64 0.97 9.36 -9.04
N GLU A 65 1.27 8.08 -9.24
CA GLU A 65 2.18 7.59 -10.29
C GLU A 65 1.58 7.67 -11.70
N PHE A 66 0.24 7.64 -11.79
CA PHE A 66 -0.49 7.64 -13.06
C PHE A 66 -1.54 8.75 -13.01
N PRO A 67 -1.11 10.02 -13.16
CA PRO A 67 -1.96 11.18 -12.93
C PRO A 67 -3.05 11.34 -13.99
N CYS A 68 -2.91 10.69 -15.15
CA CYS A 68 -3.85 10.75 -16.26
C CYS A 68 -4.45 9.36 -16.51
N PRO A 69 -5.65 9.05 -15.97
CA PRO A 69 -6.30 7.76 -16.17
C PRO A 69 -6.78 7.60 -17.62
N ALA A 70 -7.16 6.36 -17.99
CA ALA A 70 -7.55 6.01 -19.35
C ALA A 70 -8.90 6.64 -19.76
N ILE A 71 -9.81 6.75 -18.80
CA ILE A 71 -11.16 7.30 -18.96
C ILE A 71 -11.35 8.50 -18.03
N ARG A 72 -12.34 9.36 -18.32
CA ARG A 72 -12.76 10.39 -17.38
C ARG A 72 -13.58 9.81 -16.23
N PHE A 73 -13.64 10.54 -15.11
CA PHE A 73 -14.41 10.13 -13.94
C PHE A 73 -15.92 10.10 -14.19
N LYS A 74 -16.49 11.23 -14.65
CA LYS A 74 -17.93 11.36 -14.90
C LYS A 74 -18.30 11.00 -16.34
N GLU A 75 -19.54 10.58 -16.51
CA GLU A 75 -20.17 10.38 -17.82
C GLU A 75 -20.46 11.70 -18.52
N ASP A 76 -20.64 11.62 -19.83
CA ASP A 76 -20.90 12.75 -20.71
C ASP A 76 -22.36 13.20 -20.58
N THR A 77 -22.67 13.91 -19.49
CA THR A 77 -23.98 14.56 -19.30
C THR A 77 -24.07 15.82 -20.18
N PRO A 78 -25.29 16.29 -20.55
CA PRO A 78 -25.45 17.45 -21.43
C PRO A 78 -24.77 18.71 -20.89
N ASP A 79 -24.69 18.87 -19.57
CA ASP A 79 -24.01 20.03 -18.96
C ASP A 79 -22.48 19.90 -19.03
N VAL A 80 -21.94 18.69 -18.87
CA VAL A 80 -20.50 18.43 -19.06
C VAL A 80 -20.12 18.63 -20.52
N ILE A 81 -20.97 18.22 -21.47
CA ILE A 81 -20.74 18.43 -22.91
C ILE A 81 -20.67 19.92 -23.23
N LYS A 82 -21.60 20.74 -22.73
CA LYS A 82 -21.55 22.21 -22.89
C LYS A 82 -20.26 22.80 -22.32
N LEU A 83 -19.84 22.35 -21.14
CA LEU A 83 -18.57 22.79 -20.54
C LEU A 83 -17.35 22.37 -21.39
N ARG A 84 -17.39 21.19 -22.03
CA ARG A 84 -16.33 20.75 -22.96
C ARG A 84 -16.29 21.55 -24.25
N GLU A 85 -17.42 22.03 -24.74
CA GLU A 85 -17.44 22.95 -25.88
C GLU A 85 -16.73 24.26 -25.54
N LEU A 86 -16.94 24.78 -24.32
CA LEU A 86 -16.22 25.95 -23.81
C LEU A 86 -14.72 25.66 -23.57
N GLU A 87 -14.38 24.43 -23.14
CA GLU A 87 -13.00 23.97 -22.94
C GLU A 87 -12.14 24.06 -24.21
N LYS A 88 -12.75 23.89 -25.40
CA LYS A 88 -12.06 24.02 -26.70
C LYS A 88 -11.64 25.46 -27.02
N GLY A 89 -12.20 26.46 -26.33
CA GLY A 89 -11.89 27.87 -26.52
C GLY A 89 -10.74 28.38 -25.65
N ASP A 90 -10.68 29.70 -25.43
CA ASP A 90 -9.65 30.34 -24.59
C ASP A 90 -9.95 30.19 -23.08
N TRP A 91 -9.03 29.56 -22.36
CA TRP A 91 -9.18 29.28 -20.92
C TRP A 91 -9.10 30.52 -20.03
N LYS A 92 -8.66 31.67 -20.56
CA LYS A 92 -8.71 32.94 -19.84
C LYS A 92 -10.14 33.47 -19.66
N LYS A 93 -11.05 33.08 -20.55
CA LYS A 93 -12.47 33.50 -20.52
C LYS A 93 -13.37 32.60 -19.67
N LEU A 94 -12.87 31.42 -19.28
CA LEU A 94 -13.59 30.49 -18.42
C LEU A 94 -13.65 30.99 -16.97
N LYS A 95 -14.84 30.90 -16.35
CA LYS A 95 -15.01 31.21 -14.93
C LYS A 95 -14.27 30.17 -14.08
N LEU A 96 -13.92 30.57 -12.86
CA LEU A 96 -13.23 29.68 -11.92
C LEU A 96 -14.08 28.46 -11.54
N GLU A 97 -15.40 28.64 -11.44
CA GLU A 97 -16.36 27.56 -11.18
C GLU A 97 -16.40 26.54 -12.32
N ASP A 98 -16.43 27.00 -13.57
CA ASP A 98 -16.41 26.13 -14.75
C ASP A 98 -15.12 25.30 -14.82
N LYS A 99 -13.98 25.90 -14.46
CA LYS A 99 -12.69 25.17 -14.36
C LYS A 99 -12.74 24.08 -13.29
N LYS A 100 -13.31 24.38 -12.12
CA LYS A 100 -13.49 23.37 -11.05
C LYS A 100 -14.46 22.27 -11.47
N ALA A 101 -15.54 22.61 -12.17
CA ALA A 101 -16.52 21.66 -12.69
C ALA A 101 -15.90 20.73 -13.74
N LEU A 102 -15.12 21.27 -14.69
CA LEU A 102 -14.34 20.51 -15.66
C LEU A 102 -13.32 19.57 -14.99
N TYR A 103 -12.64 20.06 -13.95
CA TYR A 103 -11.72 19.24 -13.18
C TYR A 103 -12.43 18.08 -12.50
N ARG A 104 -13.54 18.33 -11.77
CA ARG A 104 -14.35 17.28 -11.11
C ARG A 104 -15.11 16.37 -12.07
N ALA A 105 -15.29 16.77 -13.33
CA ALA A 105 -15.82 15.90 -14.37
C ALA A 105 -14.75 14.92 -14.88
N SER A 106 -13.50 15.38 -14.97
CA SER A 106 -12.38 14.58 -15.46
C SER A 106 -11.78 13.70 -14.37
N PHE A 107 -11.68 14.21 -13.13
CA PHE A 107 -11.06 13.55 -11.99
C PHE A 107 -12.00 13.48 -10.79
N CYS A 108 -11.97 12.36 -10.06
CA CYS A 108 -12.72 12.18 -8.82
C CYS A 108 -12.03 12.92 -7.67
N GLN A 109 -10.76 12.58 -7.41
CA GLN A 109 -9.98 13.11 -6.30
C GLN A 109 -8.86 14.05 -6.75
N THR A 110 -8.54 15.03 -5.92
CA THR A 110 -7.32 15.84 -6.05
C THR A 110 -6.11 15.12 -5.44
N PHE A 111 -4.88 15.51 -5.80
CA PHE A 111 -3.68 14.95 -5.16
C PHE A 111 -3.65 15.14 -3.64
N SER A 112 -4.22 16.26 -3.14
CA SER A 112 -4.36 16.47 -1.70
C SER A 112 -5.35 15.51 -1.04
N GLU A 113 -6.42 15.13 -1.75
CA GLU A 113 -7.41 14.16 -1.27
C GLU A 113 -6.85 12.73 -1.31
N ILE A 114 -6.10 12.37 -2.35
CA ILE A 114 -5.45 11.06 -2.49
C ILE A 114 -4.42 10.84 -1.37
N ASN A 115 -3.64 11.87 -1.05
CA ASN A 115 -2.58 11.81 -0.03
C ASN A 115 -3.08 12.16 1.37
N ALA A 116 -4.38 12.35 1.57
CA ALA A 116 -4.93 12.72 2.88
C ALA A 116 -4.74 11.55 3.88
N PRO A 117 -4.19 11.81 5.08
CA PRO A 117 -4.01 10.76 6.07
C PRO A 117 -5.37 10.30 6.64
N THR A 118 -5.68 9.01 6.54
CA THR A 118 -6.94 8.41 7.04
C THR A 118 -6.92 8.17 8.55
N GLY A 119 -5.74 7.95 9.13
CA GLY A 119 -5.59 7.67 10.56
C GLY A 119 -5.77 6.19 10.95
N ASP A 120 -5.81 5.29 9.97
CA ASP A 120 -6.03 3.84 10.19
C ASP A 120 -5.00 3.20 11.14
N TRP A 121 -3.78 3.76 11.20
CA TRP A 121 -2.73 3.32 12.11
C TRP A 121 -3.17 3.34 13.58
N LYS A 122 -4.07 4.26 13.96
CA LYS A 122 -4.60 4.36 15.34
C LYS A 122 -5.44 3.14 15.69
N SER A 123 -6.25 2.68 14.75
CA SER A 123 -7.06 1.46 14.91
C SER A 123 -6.15 0.25 15.08
N LEU A 124 -5.14 0.11 14.22
CA LEU A 124 -4.17 -0.99 14.29
C LEU A 124 -3.43 -1.02 15.64
N VAL A 125 -2.92 0.12 16.10
CA VAL A 125 -2.24 0.22 17.40
C VAL A 125 -3.17 -0.12 18.56
N SER A 126 -4.43 0.35 18.51
CA SER A 126 -5.42 0.01 19.53
C SER A 126 -5.67 -1.50 19.61
N THR A 127 -5.82 -2.16 18.47
CA THR A 127 -6.01 -3.62 18.42
C THR A 127 -4.81 -4.38 18.99
N VAL A 128 -3.59 -3.95 18.68
CA VAL A 128 -2.36 -4.59 19.20
C VAL A 128 -2.26 -4.45 20.72
N ILE A 129 -2.47 -3.25 21.26
CA ILE A 129 -2.43 -3.00 22.71
C ILE A 129 -3.52 -3.79 23.42
N PHE A 130 -4.72 -3.85 22.85
CA PHE A 130 -5.82 -4.65 23.40
C PHE A 130 -5.48 -6.13 23.45
N GLY A 131 -4.86 -6.66 22.39
CA GLY A 131 -4.37 -8.04 22.35
C GLY A 131 -3.35 -8.34 23.46
N LEU A 132 -2.36 -7.46 23.64
CA LEU A 132 -1.34 -7.61 24.69
C LEU A 132 -1.95 -7.56 26.10
N ALA A 133 -2.89 -6.63 26.33
CA ALA A 133 -3.61 -6.55 27.59
C ALA A 133 -4.42 -7.84 27.86
N ALA A 134 -5.15 -8.35 26.85
CA ALA A 134 -5.90 -9.59 26.97
C ALA A 134 -4.98 -10.78 27.29
N THR A 135 -3.82 -10.89 26.63
CA THR A 135 -2.82 -11.91 26.95
C THR A 135 -2.32 -11.78 28.39
N GLY A 136 -2.04 -10.56 28.86
CA GLY A 136 -1.64 -10.30 30.25
C GLY A 136 -2.69 -10.77 31.27
N TRP A 137 -3.97 -10.49 31.00
CA TRP A 137 -5.09 -10.94 31.84
C TRP A 137 -5.23 -12.47 31.88
N ILE A 138 -5.07 -13.14 30.74
CA ILE A 138 -5.11 -14.60 30.67
C ILE A 138 -3.95 -15.19 31.48
N MET A 139 -2.74 -14.66 31.35
CA MET A 139 -1.58 -15.12 32.12
C MET A 139 -1.77 -14.93 33.62
N PHE A 140 -2.35 -13.79 34.04
CA PHE A 140 -2.70 -13.57 35.45
C PHE A 140 -3.71 -14.59 35.96
N PHE A 141 -4.76 -14.88 35.19
CA PHE A 141 -5.76 -15.88 35.54
C PHE A 141 -5.15 -17.28 35.70
N VAL A 142 -4.34 -17.73 34.73
CA VAL A 142 -3.66 -19.03 34.77
C VAL A 142 -2.72 -19.11 35.99
N ARG A 143 -1.95 -18.06 36.26
CA ARG A 143 -1.05 -17.98 37.42
C ARG A 143 -1.80 -18.12 38.75
N LYS A 144 -3.01 -17.55 38.86
CA LYS A 144 -3.76 -17.49 40.13
C LYS A 144 -4.58 -18.75 40.39
N PHE A 145 -5.19 -19.34 39.36
CA PHE A 145 -6.19 -20.40 39.53
C PHE A 145 -5.76 -21.78 39.00
N VAL A 146 -4.80 -21.84 38.08
CA VAL A 146 -4.42 -23.11 37.41
C VAL A 146 -3.08 -23.62 37.93
N TYR A 147 -2.09 -22.76 38.12
CA TYR A 147 -0.76 -23.21 38.52
C TYR A 147 -0.70 -23.63 39.99
N PRO A 148 -0.03 -24.76 40.29
CA PRO A 148 0.22 -25.18 41.66
C PRO A 148 1.16 -24.20 42.38
N PRO A 149 1.25 -24.27 43.73
CA PRO A 149 2.25 -23.51 44.47
C PRO A 149 3.66 -23.83 43.94
N PRO A 150 4.58 -22.83 43.95
CA PRO A 150 5.94 -23.05 43.50
C PRO A 150 6.63 -24.14 44.31
N ALA A 151 7.53 -24.89 43.68
CA ALA A 151 8.31 -25.91 44.36
C ALA A 151 9.13 -25.31 45.52
N LYS A 152 9.38 -26.11 46.56
CA LYS A 152 10.16 -25.70 47.73
C LYS A 152 11.55 -25.13 47.36
N SER A 153 12.15 -25.59 46.27
CA SER A 153 13.45 -25.09 45.79
C SER A 153 13.43 -23.63 45.32
N LEU A 154 12.25 -23.05 45.10
CA LEU A 154 12.06 -21.66 44.70
C LEU A 154 11.76 -20.73 45.89
N THR A 155 11.80 -21.22 47.12
CA THR A 155 11.75 -20.33 48.30
C THR A 155 13.07 -19.56 48.42
N ILE A 156 12.99 -18.36 48.98
CA ILE A 156 14.15 -17.47 49.12
C ILE A 156 15.25 -18.14 49.95
N GLU A 157 14.90 -18.77 51.08
CA GLU A 157 15.85 -19.49 51.94
C GLU A 157 16.59 -20.61 51.21
N TRP A 158 15.89 -21.38 50.36
CA TRP A 158 16.53 -22.45 49.59
C TRP A 158 17.41 -21.88 48.47
N GLN A 159 16.98 -20.79 47.83
CA GLN A 159 17.78 -20.09 46.82
C GLN A 159 19.06 -19.53 47.43
N GLU A 160 18.99 -18.92 48.61
CA GLU A 160 20.15 -18.40 49.35
C GLU A 160 21.09 -19.53 49.78
N ALA A 161 20.57 -20.61 50.35
CA ALA A 161 21.37 -21.78 50.71
C ALA A 161 22.03 -22.43 49.49
N SER A 162 21.30 -22.52 48.38
CA SER A 162 21.83 -23.02 47.11
C SER A 162 22.89 -22.10 46.54
N LEU A 163 22.69 -20.78 46.62
CA LEU A 163 23.66 -19.77 46.19
C LEU A 163 24.94 -19.85 47.03
N GLN A 164 24.82 -19.93 48.36
CA GLN A 164 25.96 -20.12 49.26
C GLN A 164 26.75 -21.38 48.88
N ARG A 165 26.06 -22.50 48.66
CA ARG A 165 26.70 -23.74 48.22
C ARG A 165 27.41 -23.58 46.87
N MET A 166 26.84 -22.82 45.93
CA MET A 166 27.49 -22.54 44.64
C MET A 166 28.77 -21.72 44.81
N LEU A 167 28.77 -20.75 45.73
CA LEU A 167 29.94 -19.95 46.07
C LEU A 167 31.02 -20.80 46.75
N ASP A 168 30.64 -21.65 47.71
CA ASP A 168 31.56 -22.56 48.41
C ASP A 168 32.21 -23.57 47.45
N GLN A 169 31.46 -24.01 46.43
CA GLN A 169 31.94 -24.89 45.38
C GLN A 169 32.73 -24.16 44.28
N GLY A 170 32.80 -22.82 44.30
CA GLY A 170 33.48 -22.05 43.27
C GLY A 170 32.84 -22.20 41.89
N GLN A 171 31.53 -22.36 41.81
CA GLN A 171 30.84 -22.49 40.53
C GLN A 171 31.01 -21.22 39.68
N GLY A 172 31.72 -21.35 38.55
CA GLY A 172 32.00 -20.25 37.65
C GLY A 172 33.01 -19.24 38.20
N ILE A 173 34.13 -19.70 38.76
CA ILE A 173 35.23 -18.86 39.30
C ILE A 173 35.77 -17.82 38.31
N VAL A 174 35.78 -18.08 37.00
CA VAL A 174 36.38 -17.16 36.01
C VAL A 174 35.41 -16.06 35.55
N SER A 175 34.17 -16.42 35.19
CA SER A 175 33.20 -15.49 34.59
C SER A 175 31.77 -15.59 35.13
N GLY A 176 31.54 -16.51 36.07
CA GLY A 176 30.21 -16.86 36.55
C GLY A 176 29.83 -16.19 37.86
N VAL A 177 29.02 -16.87 38.67
CA VAL A 177 28.49 -16.35 39.93
C VAL A 177 29.63 -16.15 40.94
N SER A 178 30.48 -17.16 41.12
CA SER A 178 31.60 -17.12 42.07
C SER A 178 32.66 -16.07 41.72
N SER A 179 32.85 -15.75 40.44
CA SER A 179 33.83 -14.72 40.04
C SER A 179 33.46 -13.32 40.55
N LYS A 180 32.16 -13.07 40.76
CA LYS A 180 31.60 -11.80 41.24
C LYS A 180 31.52 -11.70 42.77
N TRP A 181 31.84 -12.77 43.50
CA TRP A 181 31.89 -12.75 44.96
C TRP A 181 33.30 -12.46 45.45
N ASP A 182 33.42 -11.57 46.44
CA ASP A 182 34.66 -11.30 47.16
C ASP A 182 34.74 -12.24 48.37
N TYR A 183 35.59 -13.26 48.29
CA TYR A 183 35.75 -14.26 49.33
C TYR A 183 36.49 -13.73 50.57
N ASP A 184 37.27 -12.66 50.43
CA ASP A 184 38.01 -12.07 51.55
C ASP A 184 37.10 -11.20 52.42
N LYS A 185 36.15 -10.51 51.79
CA LYS A 185 35.22 -9.58 52.46
C LYS A 185 33.82 -10.14 52.67
N LEU A 186 33.55 -11.33 52.10
CA LEU A 186 32.22 -11.97 52.12
C LEU A 186 31.11 -11.04 51.62
N GLU A 187 31.37 -10.35 50.51
CA GLU A 187 30.40 -9.46 49.85
C GLU A 187 30.46 -9.58 48.32
N TRP A 188 29.40 -9.12 47.64
CA TRP A 188 29.42 -9.03 46.18
C TRP A 188 30.37 -7.93 45.73
N LYS A 189 31.24 -8.24 44.77
CA LYS A 189 32.08 -7.25 44.11
C LYS A 189 31.19 -6.19 43.44
N LYS A 190 31.50 -4.92 43.68
CA LYS A 190 30.84 -3.78 43.04
C LYS A 190 31.31 -3.59 41.61
#